data_AF-A0A947FUU0-F1
#
_entry.id   AF-A0A947FUU0-F1
#
_cell.length_a   1.000
_cell.length_b   1.000
_cell.length_c   1.000
_cell.angle_alpha   90.00
_cell.angle_beta   90.00
_cell.angle_gamma   90.00
#
_symmetry.space_group_name_H-M   'P 1'
#
loop_
_entity.id
_entity.type
_entity.pdbx_description
1 polymer ?
#
loop_
_entity_poly.entity_id
_entity_poly.type
_entity_poly.pdbx_seq_one_letter_code
_entity_poly.pdbx_strand_id
1 'polypeptide(L)'
;SDGDNKVRAEIAVRELRAALRYLRPRQAAWLPTVHTVSALTGDHLDELWAEVERHRQTLEEAGALDEMRATQLVGWMWAEVDDGLRVALRADADVADLVTELETAVESGKVSPAAAAARILGAFLGDR
;
A
#
# COMPACT_ATOMS: atom_id res chain seq x y z
N SER A 1 -1.78 34.26 4.00
CA SER A 1 -1.94 34.37 2.54
C SER A 1 -0.96 33.41 1.88
N ASP A 2 -1.20 32.98 0.64
CA ASP A 2 -0.39 31.96 -0.07
C ASP A 2 1.13 32.21 -0.08
N GLY A 3 1.59 33.44 0.17
CA GLY A 3 3.00 33.77 0.34
C GLY A 3 3.71 33.00 1.47
N ASP A 4 3.07 32.83 2.62
CA ASP A 4 3.66 32.06 3.74
C ASP A 4 3.72 30.57 3.44
N ASN A 5 2.73 30.05 2.69
CA ASN A 5 2.70 28.64 2.29
C ASN A 5 3.71 28.35 1.18
N LYS A 6 3.95 29.30 0.27
CA LYS A 6 4.93 29.17 -0.81
C LYS A 6 6.34 28.96 -0.27
N VAL A 7 6.78 29.79 0.68
CA VAL A 7 8.10 29.66 1.32
C VAL A 7 8.25 28.31 2.02
N ARG A 8 7.21 27.87 2.74
CA ARG A 8 7.20 26.55 3.39
C ARG A 8 7.26 25.40 2.38
N ALA A 9 6.54 25.51 1.26
CA ALA A 9 6.56 24.51 0.20
C ALA A 9 7.94 24.41 -0.46
N GLU A 10 8.60 25.55 -0.73
CA GLU A 10 9.96 25.57 -1.29
C GLU A 10 10.98 24.91 -0.36
N ILE A 11 10.87 25.16 0.96
CA ILE A 11 11.71 24.49 1.97
C ILE A 11 11.46 22.97 1.95
N ALA A 12 10.19 22.54 1.96
CA ALA A 12 9.82 21.13 1.93
C ALA A 12 10.33 20.43 0.65
N VAL A 13 10.24 21.08 -0.52
CA VAL A 13 10.79 20.54 -1.78
C VAL A 13 12.29 20.31 -1.67
N ARG A 14 13.04 21.25 -1.09
CA ARG A 14 14.49 21.11 -0.88
C ARG A 14 14.81 19.93 0.03
N GLU A 15 14.09 19.79 1.13
CA GLU A 15 14.28 18.71 2.11
C GLU A 15 13.95 17.34 1.49
N LEU A 16 12.84 17.23 0.78
CA LEU A 16 12.44 15.99 0.10
C LEU A 16 13.44 15.61 -1.01
N ARG A 17 13.92 16.57 -1.81
CA ARG A 17 14.96 16.32 -2.82
C ARG A 17 16.26 15.83 -2.19
N ALA A 18 16.62 16.33 -1.01
CA ALA A 18 17.79 15.85 -0.28
C ALA A 18 17.56 14.41 0.22
N ALA A 19 16.39 14.14 0.81
CA ALA A 19 16.03 12.81 1.33
C ALA A 19 16.01 11.75 0.23
N LEU A 20 15.42 12.05 -0.93
CA LEU A 20 15.30 11.11 -2.06
C LEU A 20 16.67 10.61 -2.58
N ARG A 21 17.75 11.39 -2.42
CA ARG A 21 19.10 10.97 -2.82
C ARG A 21 19.65 9.81 -2.01
N TYR A 22 19.11 9.59 -0.81
CA TYR A 22 19.51 8.49 0.07
C TYR A 22 18.68 7.22 -0.17
N LEU A 23 17.58 7.31 -0.92
CA LEU A 23 16.71 6.17 -1.19
C LEU A 23 17.12 5.45 -2.47
N ARG A 24 17.04 4.12 -2.44
CA ARG A 24 17.14 3.34 -3.68
C ARG A 24 15.88 3.55 -4.51
N PRO A 25 16.02 3.87 -5.81
CA PRO A 25 14.86 3.99 -6.70
C PRO A 25 14.07 2.69 -6.73
N ARG A 26 12.74 2.79 -6.61
CA ARG A 26 11.84 1.64 -6.72
C ARG A 26 11.87 1.04 -8.13
N GLN A 27 12.05 1.89 -9.14
CA GLN A 27 12.24 1.50 -10.54
C GLN A 27 13.58 2.06 -11.00
N ALA A 28 14.47 1.22 -11.51
CA ALA A 28 15.80 1.67 -11.96
C ALA A 28 15.71 2.72 -13.09
N ALA A 29 14.66 2.65 -13.91
CA ALA A 29 14.42 3.56 -15.03
C ALA A 29 13.96 4.96 -14.60
N TRP A 30 13.53 5.17 -13.35
CA TRP A 30 12.97 6.45 -12.91
C TRP A 30 13.53 6.95 -11.57
N LEU A 31 14.00 8.19 -11.59
CA LEU A 31 14.37 8.94 -10.39
C LEU A 31 13.24 9.90 -10.02
N PRO A 32 12.63 9.78 -8.83
CA PRO A 32 11.57 10.68 -8.40
C PRO A 32 12.01 12.14 -8.36
N THR A 33 11.18 13.02 -8.89
CA THR A 33 11.34 14.48 -8.81
C THR A 33 10.32 15.06 -7.83
N VAL A 34 10.58 16.27 -7.34
CA VAL A 34 9.68 16.95 -6.38
C VAL A 34 9.40 18.34 -6.91
N HIS A 35 8.11 18.70 -6.96
CA HIS A 35 7.60 19.97 -7.47
C HIS A 35 6.67 20.61 -6.45
N THR A 36 6.61 21.94 -6.47
CA THR A 36 5.55 22.71 -5.78
C THR A 36 4.38 22.89 -6.74
N VAL A 37 3.15 22.72 -6.26
CA VAL A 37 1.93 23.00 -7.05
C VAL A 37 0.92 23.76 -6.22
N SER A 38 0.10 24.57 -6.86
CA SER A 38 -1.01 25.27 -6.23
C SER A 38 -2.30 25.00 -7.00
N ALA A 39 -3.19 24.18 -6.43
CA ALA A 39 -4.49 23.92 -7.03
C ALA A 39 -5.40 25.17 -7.03
N LEU A 40 -5.17 26.12 -6.12
CA LEU A 40 -5.96 27.33 -5.99
C LEU A 40 -5.63 28.35 -7.10
N THR A 41 -4.35 28.54 -7.39
CA THR A 41 -3.89 29.50 -8.41
C THR A 41 -3.66 28.85 -9.77
N GLY A 42 -3.55 27.52 -9.82
CA GLY A 42 -3.18 26.76 -11.00
C GLY A 42 -1.66 26.66 -11.22
N ASP A 43 -0.84 27.26 -10.35
CA ASP A 43 0.60 27.29 -10.54
C ASP A 43 1.18 25.86 -10.57
N HIS A 44 1.99 25.61 -11.60
CA HIS A 44 2.74 24.38 -11.83
C HIS A 44 1.91 23.12 -12.14
N LEU A 45 0.62 23.24 -12.42
CA LEU A 45 -0.23 22.09 -12.78
C LEU A 45 0.14 21.50 -14.15
N ASP A 46 0.46 22.34 -15.13
CA ASP A 46 0.86 21.88 -16.48
C ASP A 46 2.20 21.16 -16.42
N GLU A 47 3.17 21.69 -15.66
CA GLU A 47 4.46 21.06 -15.44
C GLU A 47 4.33 19.74 -14.68
N LEU A 48 3.42 19.64 -13.71
CA LEU A 48 3.11 18.38 -13.04
C LEU A 48 2.57 17.35 -14.04
N TRP A 49 1.65 17.74 -14.92
CA TRP A 49 1.09 16.82 -15.91
C TRP A 49 2.16 16.34 -16.90
N ALA A 50 3.00 17.24 -17.40
CA ALA A 50 4.12 16.89 -18.27
C ALA A 50 5.09 15.90 -17.59
N GLU A 51 5.33 16.06 -16.29
CA GLU A 51 6.16 15.14 -15.51
C GLU A 51 5.52 13.75 -15.36
N VAL A 52 4.19 13.68 -15.19
CA VAL A 52 3.44 12.41 -15.17
C VAL A 52 3.53 11.70 -16.52
N GLU A 53 3.39 12.43 -17.62
CA GLU A 53 3.54 11.87 -18.97
C GLU A 53 4.97 11.34 -19.21
N ARG A 54 5.98 12.12 -18.78
CA ARG A 54 7.39 11.72 -18.85
C ARG A 54 7.67 10.45 -18.07
N HIS A 55 7.09 10.33 -16.87
CA HIS A 55 7.17 9.11 -16.05
C HIS A 55 6.57 7.90 -16.78
N ARG A 56 5.34 8.04 -17.29
CA ARG A 56 4.68 6.97 -18.04
C ARG A 56 5.54 6.52 -19.23
N GLN A 57 5.98 7.46 -20.06
CA GLN A 57 6.79 7.17 -21.23
C GLN A 57 8.12 6.48 -20.85
N THR A 58 8.81 6.98 -19.84
CA THR A 58 10.09 6.40 -19.38
C THR A 58 9.92 4.94 -18.93
N LEU A 59 8.82 4.63 -18.22
CA LEU A 59 8.55 3.26 -17.80
C LEU A 59 8.08 2.35 -18.94
N GLU A 60 7.36 2.88 -19.92
CA GLU A 60 6.96 2.13 -21.11
C GLU A 60 8.16 1.79 -21.98
N GLU A 61 9.05 2.74 -22.26
CA GLU A 61 10.27 2.53 -23.03
C GLU A 61 11.22 1.53 -22.34
N ALA A 62 11.23 1.53 -21.01
CA ALA A 62 12.00 0.56 -20.23
C ALA A 62 11.31 -0.82 -20.08
N GLY A 63 10.07 -1.01 -20.57
CA GLY A 63 9.26 -2.21 -20.35
C GLY A 63 8.75 -2.40 -18.92
N ALA A 64 9.16 -1.53 -17.99
CA ALA A 64 8.86 -1.63 -16.57
C ALA A 64 7.38 -1.37 -16.22
N LEU A 65 6.65 -0.63 -17.08
CA LEU A 65 5.24 -0.32 -16.81
C LEU A 65 4.36 -1.57 -16.84
N ASP A 66 4.54 -2.43 -17.85
CA ASP A 66 3.73 -3.63 -18.00
C ASP A 66 4.08 -4.70 -16.96
N GLU A 67 5.36 -4.84 -16.62
CA GLU A 67 5.81 -5.70 -15.52
C GLU A 67 5.21 -5.26 -14.17
N MET A 68 5.20 -3.97 -13.90
CA MET A 68 4.60 -3.42 -12.68
C MET A 68 3.09 -3.68 -12.64
N ARG A 69 2.38 -3.48 -13.75
CA ARG A 69 0.94 -3.75 -13.85
C ARG A 69 0.63 -5.23 -13.65
N ALA A 70 1.37 -6.13 -14.28
CA ALA A 70 1.20 -7.57 -14.10
C ALA A 70 1.39 -7.96 -12.63
N THR A 71 2.42 -7.42 -11.97
CA THR A 71 2.68 -7.64 -10.54
C THR A 71 1.54 -7.11 -9.68
N GLN A 72 1.01 -5.92 -9.99
CA GLN A 72 -0.14 -5.33 -9.29
C GLN A 72 -1.40 -6.19 -9.43
N LEU A 73 -1.69 -6.70 -10.64
CA LEU A 73 -2.85 -7.56 -10.88
C LEU A 73 -2.78 -8.86 -10.07
N VAL A 74 -1.60 -9.49 -10.01
CA VAL A 74 -1.38 -10.66 -9.15
C VAL A 74 -1.55 -10.29 -7.67
N GLY A 75 -1.04 -9.14 -7.26
CA GLY A 75 -1.23 -8.63 -5.89
C GLY A 75 -2.70 -8.40 -5.54
N TRP A 76 -3.49 -7.81 -6.45
CA TRP A 76 -4.92 -7.63 -6.28
C TRP A 76 -5.66 -8.95 -6.21
N MET A 77 -5.33 -9.92 -7.08
CA MET A 77 -5.90 -11.26 -7.02
C MET A 77 -5.70 -11.89 -5.63
N TRP A 78 -4.48 -11.80 -5.07
CA TRP A 78 -4.22 -12.33 -3.73
C TRP A 78 -4.92 -11.54 -2.62
N ALA A 79 -5.03 -10.22 -2.74
CA ALA A 79 -5.78 -9.42 -1.77
C ALA A 79 -7.26 -9.84 -1.72
N GLU A 80 -7.88 -10.06 -2.89
CA GLU A 80 -9.26 -10.56 -2.99
C GLU A 80 -9.41 -11.96 -2.39
N VAL A 81 -8.43 -12.85 -2.63
CA VAL A 81 -8.43 -14.20 -2.03
C VAL A 81 -8.32 -14.11 -0.50
N ASP A 82 -7.38 -13.33 0.02
CA ASP A 82 -7.15 -13.19 1.46
C ASP A 82 -8.38 -12.60 2.17
N ASP A 83 -8.98 -11.55 1.60
CA ASP A 83 -10.16 -10.93 2.16
C ASP A 83 -11.38 -11.85 2.07
N GLY A 84 -11.55 -12.54 0.93
CA GLY A 84 -12.57 -13.57 0.78
C GLY A 84 -12.44 -14.69 1.80
N LEU A 85 -11.22 -15.18 2.06
CA LEU A 85 -10.96 -16.21 3.06
C LEU A 85 -11.26 -15.71 4.48
N ARG A 86 -10.87 -14.48 4.83
CA ARG A 86 -11.19 -13.88 6.14
C ARG A 86 -12.68 -13.75 6.36
N VAL A 87 -13.42 -13.29 5.34
CA VAL A 87 -14.87 -13.17 5.39
C VAL A 87 -15.52 -14.55 5.55
N ALA A 88 -15.13 -15.52 4.72
CA ALA A 88 -15.66 -16.87 4.78
C ALA A 88 -15.42 -17.54 6.14
N LEU A 89 -14.22 -17.39 6.69
CA LEU A 89 -13.84 -17.96 7.99
C LEU A 89 -14.65 -17.36 9.13
N ARG A 90 -14.86 -16.04 9.14
CA ARG A 90 -15.65 -15.37 10.19
C ARG A 90 -17.16 -15.61 10.05
N ALA A 91 -17.63 -15.93 8.85
CA ALA A 91 -19.05 -16.23 8.59
C ALA A 91 -19.41 -17.70 8.84
N ASP A 92 -18.42 -18.58 8.97
CA ASP A 92 -18.64 -20.00 9.27
C ASP A 92 -19.15 -20.16 10.71
N ALA A 93 -20.31 -20.79 10.86
CA ALA A 93 -21.00 -20.90 12.15
C ALA A 93 -20.19 -21.74 13.16
N ASP A 94 -19.50 -22.79 12.70
CA ASP A 94 -18.73 -23.68 13.56
C ASP A 94 -17.40 -23.05 14.00
N VAL A 95 -16.89 -22.08 13.21
CA VAL A 95 -15.65 -21.36 13.50
C VAL A 95 -15.88 -20.06 14.29
N ALA A 96 -17.00 -19.36 14.09
CA ALA A 96 -17.26 -18.05 14.70
C ALA A 96 -17.25 -18.08 16.25
N ASP A 97 -17.87 -19.10 16.84
CA ASP A 97 -17.86 -19.29 18.30
C ASP A 97 -16.46 -19.61 18.82
N LEU A 98 -15.73 -20.49 18.12
CA LEU A 98 -14.35 -20.85 18.45
C LEU A 98 -13.41 -19.64 18.38
N VAL A 99 -13.58 -18.76 17.38
CA VAL A 99 -12.80 -17.52 17.26
C VAL A 99 -13.00 -16.64 18.48
N THR A 100 -14.25 -16.44 18.90
CA THR A 100 -14.58 -15.59 20.06
C THR A 100 -13.98 -16.14 21.36
N GLU A 101 -14.05 -17.47 21.57
CA GLU A 101 -13.40 -18.14 22.71
C GLU A 101 -11.89 -17.93 22.69
N LEU A 102 -11.26 -18.14 21.53
CA LEU A 102 -9.81 -18.08 21.38
C LEU A 102 -9.25 -16.67 21.49
N GLU A 103 -9.96 -15.65 21.00
CA GLU A 103 -9.59 -14.24 21.21
C GLU A 103 -9.50 -13.93 22.71
N THR A 104 -10.53 -14.32 23.48
CA THR A 104 -10.54 -14.16 24.95
C THR A 104 -9.40 -14.93 25.63
N ALA A 105 -9.10 -16.15 25.17
CA ALA A 105 -8.02 -16.96 25.70
C ALA A 105 -6.62 -16.37 25.42
N VAL A 106 -6.45 -15.71 24.27
CA VAL A 106 -5.21 -15.01 23.90
C VAL A 106 -5.04 -13.74 24.72
N GLU A 107 -6.09 -12.92 24.85
CA GLU A 107 -6.07 -11.69 25.67
C GLU A 107 -5.74 -11.98 27.14
N SER A 108 -6.27 -13.09 27.67
CA SER A 108 -5.99 -13.52 29.04
C SER A 108 -4.67 -14.28 29.21
N GLY A 109 -3.90 -14.48 28.14
CA GLY A 109 -2.60 -15.16 28.16
C GLY A 109 -2.67 -16.67 28.39
N LYS A 110 -3.86 -17.29 28.28
CA LYS A 110 -4.07 -18.74 28.47
C LYS A 110 -3.62 -19.56 27.26
N VAL A 111 -3.62 -18.95 26.08
CA VAL A 111 -3.20 -19.56 24.80
C VAL A 111 -2.33 -18.56 24.05
N SER A 112 -1.29 -19.04 23.36
CA SER A 112 -0.47 -18.16 22.53
C SER A 112 -1.19 -17.79 21.22
N PRO A 113 -0.93 -16.61 20.63
CA PRO A 113 -1.54 -16.21 19.35
C PRO A 113 -1.34 -17.26 18.24
N ALA A 114 -0.16 -17.88 18.17
CA ALA A 114 0.14 -18.90 17.17
C ALA A 114 -0.70 -20.17 17.36
N ALA A 115 -0.89 -20.63 18.60
CA ALA A 115 -1.70 -21.82 18.89
C ALA A 115 -3.19 -21.56 18.62
N ALA A 116 -3.70 -20.38 18.97
CA ALA A 116 -5.06 -19.97 18.65
C ALA A 116 -5.30 -19.91 17.14
N ALA A 117 -4.40 -19.27 16.38
CA ALA A 117 -4.49 -19.21 14.92
C ALA A 117 -4.50 -20.61 14.27
N ALA A 118 -3.65 -21.53 14.73
CA ALA A 118 -3.62 -22.90 14.22
C ALA A 118 -4.94 -23.66 14.48
N ARG A 119 -5.56 -23.45 15.66
CA ARG A 119 -6.88 -24.04 15.97
C ARG A 119 -7.98 -23.47 15.08
N ILE A 120 -8.01 -22.15 14.88
CA ILE A 120 -8.98 -21.47 14.01
C ILE A 120 -8.86 -21.99 12.57
N LEU A 121 -7.63 -22.03 12.03
CA LEU A 121 -7.38 -22.54 10.69
C LEU A 121 -7.71 -24.03 10.56
N GLY A 122 -7.40 -24.83 11.58
CA GLY A 122 -7.73 -26.25 11.61
C GLY A 122 -9.23 -26.52 11.56
N ALA A 123 -10.02 -25.75 12.32
CA ALA A 123 -11.48 -25.85 12.29
C ALA A 123 -12.04 -25.45 10.91
N PHE A 124 -11.57 -24.33 10.34
CA PHE A 124 -12.06 -23.83 9.05
C PHE A 124 -11.68 -24.72 7.84
N LEU A 125 -10.49 -25.35 7.87
CA LEU A 125 -9.99 -26.18 6.77
C LEU A 125 -10.30 -27.68 6.95
N GLY A 126 -10.67 -28.13 8.14
CA GLY A 126 -10.82 -29.55 8.51
C GLY A 126 -12.21 -30.15 8.31
N ASP A 127 -13.26 -29.33 8.14
CA ASP A 127 -14.64 -29.77 7.87
C ASP A 127 -15.05 -29.64 6.39
N ARG A 128 -14.08 -29.62 5.47
CA ARG A 128 -14.29 -29.69 4.01
C ARG A 128 -13.57 -30.86 3.35
#